data_AF-A0A957UIW5-F1
#
_entry.id   AF-A0A957UIW5-F1
#
_cell.length_a   1.000
_cell.length_b   1.000
_cell.length_c   1.000
_cell.angle_alpha   90.00
_cell.angle_beta   90.00
_cell.angle_gamma   90.00
#
_symmetry.space_group_name_H-M   'P 1'
#
loop_
_entity.id
_entity.type
_entity.pdbx_description
1 polymer ?
#
loop_
_entity_poly.entity_id
_entity_poly.type
_entity_poly.pdbx_seq_one_letter_code
_entity_poly.pdbx_strand_id
1 'polypeptide(L)'
;MTAVLTMPKFITQPTRSPSGDLGEFYRDNGYVVIPNALSAAEVDELRAETLAICQGERGEMIRGDIDERHEDDADVLHRYLCIHFPHKFSEIMYNALSHPAMVDVLTQVIGPNVKC
;
A
#
# COMPACT_ATOMS: atom_id res chain seq x y z
N MET A 1 18.21 12.56 -28.59
CA MET A 1 17.11 11.62 -28.91
C MET A 1 16.60 11.07 -27.60
N THR A 2 15.47 11.57 -27.11
CA THR A 2 14.83 11.02 -25.91
C THR A 2 14.05 9.79 -26.37
N ALA A 3 14.50 8.60 -25.95
CA ALA A 3 13.76 7.38 -26.21
C ALA A 3 12.42 7.48 -25.46
N VAL A 4 11.33 7.60 -26.20
CA VAL A 4 9.98 7.47 -25.62
C VAL A 4 9.82 5.98 -25.29
N LEU A 5 10.00 5.63 -24.02
CA LEU A 5 9.66 4.29 -23.54
C LEU A 5 8.15 4.11 -23.73
N THR A 6 7.76 3.25 -24.67
CA THR A 6 6.37 2.78 -24.76
C THR A 6 6.09 1.95 -23.51
N MET A 7 5.51 2.57 -22.48
CA MET A 7 5.13 1.88 -21.25
C MET A 7 4.10 0.79 -21.58
N PRO A 8 4.36 -0.49 -21.26
CA PRO A 8 3.36 -1.53 -21.45
C PRO A 8 2.10 -1.20 -20.64
N LYS A 9 0.92 -1.61 -21.12
CA LYS A 9 -0.36 -1.42 -20.40
C LYS A 9 -0.36 -2.02 -18.98
N PHE A 10 0.57 -2.93 -18.69
CA PHE A 10 0.80 -3.51 -17.38
C PHE A 10 2.30 -3.69 -17.12
N ILE A 11 2.76 -3.26 -15.94
CA ILE A 11 4.14 -3.48 -15.48
C ILE A 11 4.17 -4.82 -14.74
N THR A 12 4.84 -5.81 -15.32
CA THR A 12 4.91 -7.18 -14.80
C THR A 12 6.26 -7.52 -14.14
N GLN A 13 7.22 -6.59 -14.22
CA GLN A 13 8.54 -6.70 -13.59
C GLN A 13 8.88 -5.41 -12.85
N PRO A 14 9.76 -5.43 -11.84
CA PRO A 14 10.23 -4.22 -11.19
C PRO A 14 10.76 -3.19 -12.20
N THR A 15 10.30 -1.96 -12.12
CA THR A 15 10.83 -0.86 -12.95
C THR A 15 12.28 -0.60 -12.59
N ARG A 16 13.16 -0.53 -13.59
CA ARG A 16 14.60 -0.29 -13.40
C ARG A 16 15.12 0.52 -14.58
N SER A 17 16.21 1.26 -14.37
CA SER A 17 16.90 1.92 -15.46
C SER A 17 17.54 0.87 -16.39
N PRO A 18 18.07 1.24 -17.56
CA PRO A 18 18.80 0.30 -18.42
C PRO A 18 19.99 -0.38 -17.72
N SER A 19 20.55 0.25 -16.68
CA SER A 19 21.64 -0.31 -15.87
C SER A 19 21.15 -1.27 -14.77
N GLY A 20 19.83 -1.36 -14.55
CA GLY A 20 19.21 -2.16 -13.49
C GLY A 20 18.94 -1.40 -12.18
N ASP A 21 19.28 -0.11 -12.13
CA ASP A 21 19.21 0.70 -10.91
C ASP A 21 17.79 1.26 -10.67
N LEU A 22 17.27 1.05 -9.46
CA LEU A 22 15.95 1.54 -9.04
C LEU A 22 15.95 3.04 -8.76
N GLY A 23 17.03 3.56 -8.15
CA GLY A 23 17.14 4.98 -7.79
C GLY A 23 17.30 5.88 -9.02
N GLU A 24 18.04 5.44 -10.03
CA GLU A 24 18.18 6.10 -11.33
C GLU A 24 16.83 6.17 -12.03
N PHE A 25 16.12 5.04 -12.12
CA PHE A 25 14.77 5.04 -12.69
C PHE A 25 13.85 6.01 -11.96
N TYR A 26 13.86 6.00 -10.62
CA TYR A 26 13.05 6.91 -9.82
C TYR A 26 13.40 8.38 -10.07
N ARG A 27 14.69 8.74 -10.12
CA ARG A 27 15.11 10.13 -10.39
C ARG A 27 14.63 10.62 -11.75
N ASP A 28 14.62 9.75 -12.74
CA ASP A 28 14.24 10.11 -14.11
C ASP A 28 12.71 10.15 -14.32
N ASN A 29 11.96 9.30 -13.61
CA ASN A 29 10.52 9.08 -13.88
C ASN A 29 9.60 9.55 -12.73
N GLY A 30 10.12 9.75 -11.52
CA GLY A 30 9.36 10.15 -10.33
C GLY A 30 8.57 9.03 -9.65
N TYR A 31 8.69 7.78 -10.11
CA TYR A 31 8.03 6.62 -9.52
C TYR A 31 8.81 5.32 -9.78
N VAL A 32 8.51 4.28 -9.00
CA VAL A 32 8.88 2.89 -9.28
C VAL A 32 7.66 2.00 -9.07
N VAL A 33 7.58 0.89 -9.79
CA VAL A 33 6.56 -0.15 -9.58
C VAL A 33 7.25 -1.47 -9.30
N ILE A 34 6.84 -2.11 -8.20
CA ILE A 34 7.37 -3.39 -7.72
C ILE A 34 6.21 -4.39 -7.69
N PRO A 35 5.98 -5.14 -8.79
CA PRO A 35 4.91 -6.12 -8.85
C PRO A 35 5.10 -7.20 -7.78
N ASN A 36 4.00 -7.62 -7.14
CA ASN A 36 4.00 -8.63 -6.09
C ASN A 36 4.92 -8.31 -4.90
N ALA A 37 5.07 -7.03 -4.54
CA ALA A 37 5.82 -6.62 -3.35
C ALA A 37 5.25 -7.21 -2.04
N LEU A 38 3.94 -7.47 -2.03
CA LEU A 38 3.26 -8.29 -1.04
C LEU A 38 2.74 -9.55 -1.74
N SER A 39 2.76 -10.66 -1.03
CA SER A 39 2.07 -11.89 -1.42
C SER A 39 0.55 -11.72 -1.37
N ALA A 40 -0.18 -12.60 -2.07
CA ALA A 40 -1.64 -12.60 -2.02
C ALA A 40 -2.17 -12.78 -0.59
N ALA A 41 -1.53 -13.63 0.22
CA ALA A 41 -1.92 -13.86 1.60
C ALA A 41 -1.75 -12.63 2.48
N GLU A 42 -0.63 -11.90 2.35
CA GLU A 42 -0.41 -10.64 3.08
C GLU A 42 -1.43 -9.56 2.66
N VAL A 43 -1.77 -9.50 1.37
CA VAL A 43 -2.82 -8.58 0.88
C VAL A 43 -4.18 -8.96 1.47
N ASP A 44 -4.52 -10.25 1.53
CA ASP A 44 -5.79 -10.70 2.08
C ASP A 44 -5.88 -10.48 3.59
N GLU A 45 -4.78 -10.63 4.34
CA GLU A 45 -4.68 -10.29 5.76
C GLU A 45 -4.94 -8.79 5.99
N LEU A 46 -4.32 -7.92 5.22
CA LEU A 46 -4.53 -6.47 5.31
C LEU A 46 -5.97 -6.06 4.97
N ARG A 47 -6.60 -6.74 4.00
CA ARG A 47 -8.02 -6.52 3.66
C ARG A 47 -8.95 -6.95 4.79
N ALA A 48 -8.73 -8.14 5.36
CA ALA A 48 -9.52 -8.63 6.47
C ALA A 48 -9.42 -7.71 7.69
N GLU A 49 -8.21 -7.22 8.00
CA GLU A 49 -8.03 -6.27 9.09
C GLU A 49 -8.66 -4.90 8.80
N THR A 50 -8.62 -4.44 7.55
CA THR A 50 -9.31 -3.21 7.12
C THR A 50 -10.82 -3.32 7.36
N LEU A 51 -11.42 -4.47 6.99
CA LEU A 51 -12.83 -4.73 7.21
C LEU A 51 -13.18 -4.71 8.70
N ALA A 52 -12.40 -5.38 9.54
CA ALA A 52 -12.60 -5.39 11.00
C ALA A 52 -12.52 -3.99 11.61
N ILE A 53 -11.59 -3.14 11.13
CA ILE A 53 -11.50 -1.72 11.51
C ILE A 53 -12.79 -0.99 11.11
N CYS A 54 -13.25 -1.11 9.86
CA CYS A 54 -14.47 -0.47 9.37
C CYS A 54 -15.75 -0.95 10.10
N GLN A 55 -15.79 -2.22 10.50
CA GLN A 55 -16.87 -2.79 11.32
C GLN A 55 -16.79 -2.34 12.79
N GLY A 56 -15.66 -1.77 13.23
CA GLY A 56 -15.49 -1.19 14.57
C GLY A 56 -15.03 -2.20 15.60
N GLU A 57 -14.58 -3.37 15.14
CA GLU A 57 -14.05 -4.42 15.99
C GLU A 57 -12.69 -4.06 16.61
N ARG A 58 -12.06 -2.98 16.15
CA ARG A 58 -10.76 -2.45 16.62
C ARG A 58 -10.89 -1.14 17.40
N GLY A 59 -12.11 -0.79 17.81
CA GLY A 59 -12.41 0.41 18.62
C GLY A 59 -13.39 1.37 17.94
N GLU A 60 -13.80 2.39 18.70
CA GLU A 60 -14.70 3.43 18.20
C GLU A 60 -13.96 4.35 17.22
N MET A 61 -14.33 4.28 15.95
CA MET A 61 -14.02 5.32 14.97
C MET A 61 -15.08 6.40 15.02
N ILE A 62 -14.74 7.64 14.64
CA ILE A 62 -15.75 8.68 14.39
C ILE A 62 -16.59 8.22 13.19
N ARG A 63 -17.70 7.56 13.51
CA ARG A 63 -18.73 7.12 12.56
C ARG A 63 -19.66 8.30 12.33
N GLY A 64 -19.75 8.82 11.11
CA GLY A 64 -20.93 9.63 10.75
C GLY A 64 -22.18 8.75 10.86
N ASP A 65 -23.34 9.29 11.25
CA ASP A 65 -24.57 8.54 11.57
C ASP A 65 -24.76 7.23 10.77
N ILE A 66 -24.70 6.06 11.43
CA ILE A 66 -24.78 4.73 10.77
C ILE A 66 -26.03 3.97 11.21
N ASP A 67 -26.85 3.52 10.25
CA ASP A 67 -27.86 2.47 10.45
C ASP A 67 -27.12 1.12 10.47
N GLU A 68 -27.17 0.43 11.62
CA GLU A 68 -26.35 -0.73 12.00
C GLU A 68 -26.71 -2.05 11.27
N ARG A 69 -27.53 -2.01 10.22
CA ARG A 69 -28.16 -3.21 9.68
C ARG A 69 -27.40 -3.83 8.50
N HIS A 70 -26.84 -5.03 8.75
CA HIS A 70 -26.60 -6.13 7.80
C HIS A 70 -26.11 -5.72 6.41
N GLU A 71 -24.97 -5.06 6.35
CA GLU A 71 -24.30 -4.78 5.10
C GLU A 71 -23.32 -5.90 4.72
N ASP A 72 -23.13 -6.10 3.42
CA ASP A 72 -22.05 -6.90 2.87
C ASP A 72 -20.69 -6.22 3.14
N ASP A 73 -19.61 -7.02 3.15
CA ASP A 73 -18.24 -6.55 3.40
C ASP A 73 -17.84 -5.45 2.42
N ALA A 74 -18.26 -5.56 1.15
CA ALA A 74 -17.98 -4.54 0.13
C ALA A 74 -18.69 -3.21 0.43
N ASP A 75 -19.94 -3.26 0.90
CA ASP A 75 -20.71 -2.07 1.26
C ASP A 75 -20.10 -1.36 2.47
N VAL A 76 -19.64 -2.13 3.46
CA VAL A 76 -18.91 -1.60 4.62
C VAL A 76 -17.65 -0.85 4.18
N LEU A 77 -16.84 -1.44 3.28
CA LEU A 77 -15.61 -0.80 2.80
C LEU A 77 -15.89 0.45 1.95
N HIS A 78 -16.89 0.42 1.07
CA HIS A 78 -17.22 1.54 0.19
C HIS A 78 -17.69 2.82 0.93
N ARG A 79 -18.11 2.70 2.19
CA ARG A 79 -18.48 3.87 3.03
C ARG A 79 -17.28 4.74 3.41
N TYR A 80 -16.09 4.16 3.45
CA TYR A 80 -14.89 4.86 3.87
C TYR A 80 -14.06 5.25 2.64
N LEU A 81 -13.95 6.55 2.38
CA LEU A 81 -13.05 7.05 1.32
C LEU A 81 -11.57 6.76 1.64
N CYS A 82 -11.20 6.90 2.91
CA CYS A 82 -9.83 6.70 3.38
C CYS A 82 -9.81 6.42 4.88
N ILE A 83 -8.84 5.62 5.32
CA ILE A 83 -8.52 5.41 6.74
C ILE A 83 -7.15 6.04 7.00
N HIS A 84 -7.11 7.06 7.86
CA HIS A 84 -5.86 7.72 8.24
C HIS A 84 -5.25 7.04 9.47
N PHE A 85 -3.97 6.69 9.37
CA PHE A 85 -3.18 6.09 10.46
C PHE A 85 -3.76 4.79 11.05
N PRO A 86 -4.10 3.78 10.23
CA PRO A 86 -4.70 2.53 10.71
C PRO A 86 -3.80 1.77 11.70
N HIS A 87 -2.48 1.98 11.63
CA HIS A 87 -1.49 1.45 12.56
C HIS A 87 -1.65 1.88 14.02
N LYS A 88 -2.47 2.91 14.31
CA LYS A 88 -2.78 3.30 15.70
C LYS A 88 -3.83 2.40 16.36
N PHE A 89 -4.58 1.65 15.55
CA PHE A 89 -5.67 0.78 15.98
C PHE A 89 -5.37 -0.70 15.77
N SER A 90 -4.35 -1.02 14.97
CA SER A 90 -4.06 -2.38 14.54
C SER A 90 -2.56 -2.65 14.50
N GLU A 91 -2.16 -3.71 15.22
CA GLU A 91 -0.79 -4.23 15.20
C GLU A 91 -0.42 -4.81 13.84
N ILE A 92 -1.38 -5.42 13.13
CA ILE A 92 -1.18 -5.93 11.75
C ILE A 92 -0.81 -4.76 10.83
N MET A 93 -1.58 -3.68 10.88
CA MET A 93 -1.31 -2.47 10.10
C MET A 93 0.01 -1.80 10.49
N TYR A 94 0.36 -1.83 11.78
CA TYR A 94 1.63 -1.32 12.28
C TYR A 94 2.82 -2.12 11.74
N ASN A 95 2.75 -3.44 11.79
CA ASN A 95 3.81 -4.33 11.32
C ASN A 95 4.05 -4.19 9.80
N ALA A 96 2.99 -3.91 9.03
CA ALA A 96 3.09 -3.68 7.59
C ALA A 96 3.87 -2.40 7.22
N LEU A 97 3.98 -1.40 8.11
CA LEU A 97 4.71 -0.14 7.84
C LEU A 97 6.18 -0.39 7.48
N SER A 98 6.79 -1.40 8.09
CA SER A 98 8.19 -1.78 7.87
C SER A 98 8.34 -3.07 7.08
N HIS A 99 7.36 -3.40 6.22
CA HIS A 99 7.44 -4.60 5.38
C HIS A 99 8.77 -4.62 4.58
N PRO A 100 9.52 -5.75 4.56
CA PRO A 100 10.86 -5.80 3.98
C PRO A 100 10.95 -5.30 2.54
N ALA A 101 9.94 -5.59 1.71
CA ALA A 101 9.90 -5.10 0.33
C ALA A 101 9.82 -3.57 0.23
N MET A 102 9.14 -2.91 1.17
CA MET A 102 9.05 -1.44 1.19
C MET A 102 10.34 -0.84 1.72
N VAL A 103 10.90 -1.41 2.79
CA VAL A 103 12.18 -0.97 3.36
C VAL A 103 13.30 -1.09 2.34
N ASP A 104 13.41 -2.20 1.62
CA ASP A 104 14.44 -2.42 0.59
C ASP A 104 14.36 -1.37 -0.52
N VAL A 105 13.16 -1.17 -1.09
CA VAL A 105 12.93 -0.24 -2.19
C VAL A 105 13.16 1.21 -1.76
N LEU A 106 12.61 1.62 -0.62
CA LEU A 106 12.81 2.96 -0.09
C LEU A 106 14.28 3.20 0.25
N THR A 107 14.99 2.22 0.80
CA THR A 107 16.44 2.35 1.06
C THR A 107 17.23 2.62 -0.21
N GLN A 108 16.90 1.95 -1.32
CA GLN A 108 17.57 2.15 -2.61
C GLN A 108 17.21 3.50 -3.26
N VAL A 109 15.97 3.96 -3.09
CA VAL A 109 15.45 5.12 -3.80
C VAL A 109 15.66 6.44 -3.06
N ILE A 110 15.43 6.45 -1.74
CA ILE A 110 15.52 7.66 -0.89
C ILE A 110 16.66 7.60 0.13
N GLY A 111 17.22 6.43 0.40
CA GLY A 111 18.33 6.23 1.34
C GLY A 111 17.91 5.55 2.65
N PRO A 112 18.86 5.24 3.54
CA PRO A 112 18.63 4.37 4.71
C PRO A 112 17.82 5.03 5.85
N ASN A 113 17.67 6.35 5.83
CA ASN A 113 17.06 7.10 6.93
C ASN A 113 15.61 7.47 6.61
N VAL A 114 14.76 6.45 6.52
CA VAL A 114 13.33 6.61 6.22
C VAL A 114 12.55 6.58 7.53
N LYS A 115 11.68 7.57 7.73
CA LYS A 115 10.76 7.59 8.86
C LYS A 115 9.58 6.66 8.57
N CYS A 116 9.19 5.85 9.55
CA CYS A 116 7.91 5.14 9.57
C CYS A 116 6.73 6.05 9.98
#